data_AF-A0A8T3PB40-F1
#
_entry.id   AF-A0A8T3PB40-F1
#
_cell.length_a   1.000
_cell.length_b   1.000
_cell.length_c   1.000
_cell.angle_alpha   90.00
_cell.angle_beta   90.00
_cell.angle_gamma   90.00
#
_symmetry.space_group_name_H-M   'P 1'
#
loop_
_entity.id
_entity.type
_entity.pdbx_description
1 polymer ?
#
loop_
_entity_poly.entity_id
_entity_poly.type
_entity_poly.pdbx_seq_one_letter_code
_entity_poly.pdbx_strand_id
1 'polypeptide(L)' 'WAAGGLDLPAGFELQPRYSDISEMLDRKAAGIRLYGSQVRRLFESEQGMQDDLAGFHSRVALFGGVDGYAERYWTAIRT' A
#
# COMPACT_ATOMS: atom_id res chain seq x y z
N TRP A 1 -5.75 19.11 2.75
CA TRP A 1 -6.58 17.92 3.05
C TRP A 1 -6.58 17.74 4.56
N ALA A 2 -7.67 18.09 5.24
CA ALA A 2 -7.84 17.70 6.63
C ALA A 2 -8.19 16.21 6.65
N ALA A 3 -7.45 15.41 7.43
CA ALA A 3 -7.81 14.02 7.65
C ALA A 3 -9.16 13.99 8.37
N GLY A 4 -10.21 13.49 7.70
CA GLY A 4 -11.48 13.22 8.37
C GLY A 4 -11.29 12.11 9.40
N GLY A 5 -11.74 12.33 10.63
CA GLY A 5 -11.78 11.28 11.65
C GLY A 5 -12.75 10.17 11.25
N LEU A 6 -12.40 8.92 11.55
CA LEU A 6 -13.29 7.77 11.41
C LEU A 6 -13.91 7.47 12.77
N ASP A 7 -15.23 7.62 12.89
CA ASP A 7 -15.94 7.23 14.11
C ASP A 7 -16.07 5.70 14.16
N LEU A 8 -15.52 5.10 15.21
CA LEU A 8 -15.61 3.66 15.46
C LEU A 8 -16.69 3.37 16.53
N PRO A 9 -17.42 2.24 16.41
CA PRO A 9 -18.29 1.78 17.48
C PRO A 9 -17.52 1.58 18.79
N ALA A 10 -18.20 1.78 19.92
CA ALA A 10 -17.61 1.51 21.23
C ALA A 10 -17.12 0.05 21.34
N GLY A 11 -15.93 -0.14 21.93
CA GLY A 11 -15.29 -1.45 22.06
C GLY A 11 -14.58 -1.95 20.80
N PHE A 12 -14.33 -1.07 19.83
CA PHE A 12 -13.50 -1.38 18.65
C PHE A 12 -12.37 -0.37 18.49
N GLU A 13 -11.22 -0.87 18.03
CA GLU A 13 -10.05 -0.07 17.65
C GLU A 13 -9.51 -0.51 16.29
N LEU A 14 -8.87 0.41 15.56
CA LEU A 14 -8.14 0.08 14.34
C LEU A 14 -6.66 -0.14 14.66
N GLN A 15 -6.15 -1.31 14.29
CA GLN A 15 -4.73 -1.61 14.33
C GLN A 15 -4.16 -1.71 12.91
N PRO A 16 -2.99 -1.10 12.65
CA PRO A 16 -2.31 -1.31 11.39
C PRO A 16 -1.74 -2.75 11.36
N ARG A 17 -1.80 -3.35 10.19
CA ARG A 17 -1.13 -4.60 9.85
C ARG A 17 -0.31 -4.37 8.59
N TYR A 18 0.87 -4.97 8.56
CA TYR A 18 1.82 -4.85 7.47
C TYR A 18 2.04 -6.24 6.87
N SER A 19 1.80 -6.37 5.57
CA SER A 19 2.07 -7.60 4.83
C SER A 19 3.37 -7.41 4.07
N ASP A 20 4.32 -8.31 4.25
CA ASP A 20 5.47 -8.42 3.33
C ASP A 20 4.95 -8.81 1.94
N ILE A 21 5.40 -8.09 0.93
CA ILE A 21 5.06 -8.31 -0.47
C ILE A 21 6.31 -8.39 -1.36
N SER A 22 7.49 -8.59 -0.77
CA SER A 22 8.77 -8.48 -1.48
C SER A 22 8.85 -9.43 -2.67
N GLU A 23 8.36 -10.67 -2.53
CA GLU A 23 8.30 -11.66 -3.62
C GLU A 23 7.15 -11.41 -4.62
N MET A 24 6.22 -10.52 -4.29
CA MET A 24 5.00 -10.27 -5.05
C MET A 24 5.00 -8.92 -5.79
N LEU A 25 5.99 -8.06 -5.54
CA LEU A 25 6.04 -6.71 -6.09
C LEU A 25 6.04 -6.72 -7.62
N ASP A 26 6.84 -7.59 -8.23
CA ASP A 26 6.90 -7.72 -9.70
C ASP A 26 5.58 -8.22 -10.29
N ARG A 27 4.93 -9.16 -9.59
CA ARG A 27 3.62 -9.69 -10.00
C ARG A 27 2.54 -8.60 -9.90
N LYS A 28 2.59 -7.76 -8.87
CA LYS A 28 1.71 -6.60 -8.72
C LYS A 28 1.90 -5.61 -9.87
N ALA A 29 3.14 -5.27 -10.21
CA ALA A 29 3.45 -4.40 -11.33
C ALA A 29 2.94 -4.96 -12.66
N ALA A 30 3.12 -6.26 -12.91
CA ALA A 30 2.58 -6.94 -14.08
C ALA A 30 1.04 -6.87 -14.14
N GLY A 31 0.36 -7.05 -13.00
CA GLY A 31 -1.09 -6.90 -12.90
C GLY A 31 -1.57 -5.48 -13.23
N ILE A 32 -0.86 -4.45 -12.78
CA ILE A 32 -1.20 -3.04 -13.06
C ILE A 32 -1.04 -2.73 -14.56
N ARG A 33 -0.01 -3.28 -15.22
CA ARG A 33 0.21 -3.12 -16.67
C ARG A 33 -0.97 -3.60 -17.53
N LEU A 34 -1.74 -4.57 -17.06
CA LEU A 34 -2.96 -5.02 -17.77
C LEU A 34 -3.98 -3.88 -17.94
N TYR A 35 -3.96 -2.89 -17.06
CA TYR A 35 -4.76 -1.68 -17.14
C TYR A 35 -4.01 -0.55 -17.87
N GLY A 36 -3.41 -0.85 -19.02
CA GLY A 36 -2.50 0.05 -19.74
C GLY A 36 -3.02 1.48 -19.95
N SER A 37 -4.34 1.65 -20.15
CA SER A 37 -4.98 2.98 -20.27
C SER A 37 -4.83 3.86 -19.02
N GLN A 38 -4.63 3.26 -17.84
CA GLN A 38 -4.47 3.97 -16.57
C GLN A 38 -3.01 4.23 -16.21
N VAL A 39 -2.05 3.46 -16.78
CA VAL A 39 -0.63 3.57 -16.40
C VAL A 39 -0.10 4.99 -16.63
N ARG A 40 -0.31 5.54 -17.83
CA ARG A 40 0.11 6.92 -18.14
C ARG A 40 -0.61 7.99 -17.34
N ARG A 41 -1.88 7.76 -16.99
CA ARG A 41 -2.68 8.71 -16.22
C ARG A 41 -2.24 8.77 -14.75
N LEU A 42 -1.88 7.63 -14.17
CA LEU A 42 -1.60 7.50 -12.75
C LEU A 42 -0.11 7.65 -12.41
N PHE A 43 0.77 7.23 -13.32
CA PHE A 43 2.21 7.11 -13.05
C PHE A 43 3.09 7.84 -14.08
N GLU A 44 2.48 8.53 -15.05
CA GLU A 44 3.12 9.25 -16.15
C GLU A 44 3.85 8.36 -17.18
N SER A 45 4.49 7.28 -16.74
CA SER A 45 5.21 6.29 -17.53
C SER A 45 5.23 4.92 -16.83
N GLU A 46 5.67 3.87 -17.55
CA GLU A 46 5.89 2.56 -16.92
C GLU A 46 7.03 2.58 -15.90
N GLN A 47 8.08 3.36 -16.15
CA GLN A 47 9.18 3.49 -15.19
C GLN A 47 8.72 4.21 -13.93
N GLY A 48 7.94 5.29 -14.08
CA GLY A 48 7.32 5.99 -12.96
C GLY A 48 6.45 5.06 -12.10
N MET A 49 5.73 4.11 -12.73
CA MET A 49 4.97 3.10 -11.99
C MET A 49 5.89 2.21 -11.14
N GLN A 50 7.02 1.76 -11.67
CA GLN A 50 7.98 0.93 -10.93
C GLN A 50 8.60 1.71 -9.76
N ASP A 51 9.00 2.95 -10.02
CA ASP A 51 9.63 3.83 -9.03
C ASP A 51 8.64 4.14 -7.89
N ASP A 52 7.38 4.43 -8.22
CA ASP A 52 6.31 4.68 -7.25
C ASP A 52 6.00 3.45 -6.42
N LEU A 53 5.90 2.27 -7.06
CA LEU A 53 5.69 1.01 -6.35
C LEU A 53 6.84 0.72 -5.39
N ALA A 54 8.09 0.74 -5.85
CA ALA A 54 9.23 0.46 -4.99
C ALA A 54 9.36 1.50 -3.85
N GLY A 55 9.23 2.78 -4.18
CA GLY A 55 9.34 3.87 -3.21
C GLY A 55 8.24 3.86 -2.15
N PHE A 56 6.98 3.63 -2.55
CA PHE A 56 5.88 3.58 -1.59
C PHE A 56 5.98 2.37 -0.67
N HIS A 57 6.17 1.17 -1.21
CA HIS A 57 6.13 -0.06 -0.41
C HIS A 57 7.36 -0.19 0.51
N SER A 58 8.53 0.34 0.12
CA SER A 58 9.70 0.39 1.01
C SER A 58 9.48 1.33 2.19
N ARG A 59 8.84 2.50 1.98
CA ARG A 59 8.48 3.40 3.08
C ARG A 59 7.46 2.75 4.02
N VAL A 60 6.48 2.04 3.48
CA VAL A 60 5.49 1.32 4.29
C VAL A 60 6.16 0.19 5.10
N ALA A 61 7.10 -0.54 4.49
CA ALA A 61 7.89 -1.58 5.18
C ALA A 61 8.68 -0.99 6.35
N LEU A 62 9.37 0.13 6.12
CA LEU A 62 10.09 0.88 7.15
C LEU A 62 9.17 1.27 8.33
N PHE A 63 7.97 1.79 8.04
CA PHE A 63 6.99 2.12 9.09
C PHE A 63 6.46 0.89 9.84
N GLY A 64 6.40 -0.26 9.18
CA GLY A 64 5.93 -1.51 9.75
C GLY A 64 6.99 -2.35 10.45
N GLY A 65 8.27 -1.97 10.37
CA GLY A 65 9.39 -2.81 10.83
C GLY A 65 9.52 -4.11 10.02
N VAL A 66 9.13 -4.08 8.75
CA VAL A 66 9.24 -5.20 7.80
C VAL A 66 10.41 -4.92 6.87
N ASP A 67 11.23 -5.94 6.59
CA ASP A 67 12.31 -5.82 5.61
C ASP A 67 11.74 -5.81 4.18
N GLY A 68 12.41 -5.08 3.27
CA GLY A 68 12.02 -5.04 1.87
C GLY A 68 10.79 -4.17 1.60
N TYR A 69 9.69 -4.79 1.15
CA TYR A 69 8.49 -4.10 0.68
C TYR A 69 7.25 -4.58 1.42
N ALA A 70 6.39 -3.65 1.83
CA ALA A 70 5.16 -3.99 2.52
C ALA A 70 3.95 -3.19 2.07
N GLU A 71 2.77 -3.78 2.26
CA GLU A 71 1.48 -3.11 2.19
C GLU A 71 0.87 -2.97 3.59
N ARG A 72 0.18 -1.86 3.82
CA ARG A 72 -0.53 -1.60 5.09
C ARG A 72 -2.04 -1.71 4.90
N TYR A 73 -2.67 -2.46 5.79
CA TYR A 73 -4.12 -2.49 5.95
C TYR A 73 -4.50 -2.26 7.41
N TRP A 74 -5.75 -1.87 7.65
CA TRP A 74 -6.27 -1.62 8.98
C TRP A 74 -7.23 -2.75 9.35
N THR A 75 -7.03 -3.34 10.52
CA THR A 75 -7.93 -4.35 11.07
C THR A 75 -8.68 -3.75 12.25
N ALA A 76 -10.01 -3.87 12.22
CA ALA A 76 -10.84 -3.59 13.38
C ALA A 76 -10.69 -4.75 14.37
N ILE A 77 -10.24 -4.43 15.58
CA ILE A 77 -10.16 -5.38 16.69
C ILE A 77 -11.17 -4.99 17.75
N ARG A 78 -11.70 -5.98 18.47
CA ARG A 78 -12.54 -5.75 19.64
C ARG A 78 -11.64 -5.58 20.87
N THR A 79 -11.89 -4.54 21.65
CA THR A 79 -11.22 -4.29 22.94
C THR A 79 -12.02 -4.79 24.13
#